data_AF-A0A6N4T863-F1
#
_entry.id   AF-A0A6N4T863-F1
#
_cell.length_a   1.000
_cell.length_b   1.000
_cell.length_c   1.000
_cell.angle_alpha   90.00
_cell.angle_beta   90.00
_cell.angle_gamma   90.00
#
_symmetry.space_group_name_H-M   'P 1'
#
loop_
_entity.id
_entity.type
_entity.pdbx_description
1 polymer ?
#
loop_
_entity_poly.entity_id
_entity_poly.type
_entity_poly.pdbx_seq_one_letter_code
_entity_poly.pdbx_strand_id
1 'polypeptide(L)'
;MKYLLPLFFLLPALAFGQGKDSKATCADARLLQAETLKKSGILLPVFKHYCYGDQSGNYALYLTEKQDVKQGEDKLSSAVEAHLLKIETDKSLSSIASIRDKANAEEAGMEFWSKLTEISDIDLLVYRRRL
;
A
#
# COMPACT_ATOMS: atom_id res chain seq x y z
N MET A 1 -8.76 54.57 23.88
CA MET A 1 -8.99 54.56 22.42
C MET A 1 -8.05 53.51 21.82
N LYS A 2 -8.59 52.45 21.18
CA LYS A 2 -8.42 52.13 19.73
C LYS A 2 -7.05 51.50 19.41
N TYR A 3 -6.83 50.32 18.82
CA TYR A 3 -7.57 49.19 18.19
C TYR A 3 -6.60 47.97 18.22
N LEU A 4 -6.99 46.72 18.53
CA LEU A 4 -7.49 45.63 17.65
C LEU A 4 -6.77 45.43 16.29
N LEU A 5 -5.91 44.41 16.15
CA LEU A 5 -6.12 43.18 15.35
C LEU A 5 -4.81 42.33 15.20
N PRO A 6 -4.91 40.98 15.14
CA PRO A 6 -3.79 40.05 14.99
C PRO A 6 -3.47 39.80 13.50
N LEU A 7 -2.19 39.69 13.16
CA LEU A 7 -1.79 39.33 11.79
C LEU A 7 -1.78 37.80 11.63
N PHE A 8 -2.90 37.32 11.12
CA PHE A 8 -3.11 35.99 10.57
C PHE A 8 -2.25 35.87 9.29
N PHE A 9 -1.12 35.17 9.34
CA PHE A 9 -0.50 34.65 8.12
C PHE A 9 -0.79 33.16 8.00
N LEU A 10 -1.82 32.90 7.18
CA LEU A 10 -2.11 31.62 6.57
C LEU A 10 -0.83 31.05 5.93
N LEU A 11 -0.23 30.03 6.54
CA LEU A 11 0.66 29.14 5.81
C LEU A 11 -0.22 28.31 4.87
N PRO A 12 0.02 28.36 3.55
CA PRO A 12 -0.78 27.62 2.59
C PRO A 12 -0.64 26.14 2.87
N ALA A 13 -1.78 25.45 2.90
CA ALA A 13 -1.84 24.00 2.88
C ALA A 13 -0.92 23.49 1.76
N LEU A 14 0.09 22.71 2.14
CA LEU A 14 0.83 21.85 1.23
C LEU A 14 -0.17 20.82 0.68
N ALA A 15 -0.88 21.22 -0.37
CA ALA A 15 -1.70 20.32 -1.16
C ALA A 15 -0.76 19.27 -1.75
N PHE A 16 -1.03 18.01 -1.40
CA PHE A 16 -0.33 16.83 -1.89
C PHE A 16 -0.14 16.90 -3.40
N GLY A 17 1.10 17.11 -3.82
CA GLY A 17 1.51 16.88 -5.20
C GLY A 17 1.47 15.38 -5.46
N GLN A 18 0.33 14.86 -5.92
CA GLN A 18 0.31 13.62 -6.68
C GLN A 18 1.05 13.90 -7.98
N GLY A 19 2.36 13.63 -7.99
CA GLY A 19 3.22 13.87 -9.14
C GLY A 19 2.67 13.16 -10.38
N LYS A 20 2.57 13.90 -11.50
CA LYS A 20 2.10 13.38 -12.80
C LYS A 20 2.84 12.11 -13.25
N ASP A 21 4.06 11.88 -12.76
CA ASP A 21 4.92 10.73 -13.09
C ASP A 21 4.53 9.43 -12.37
N SER A 22 3.86 9.50 -11.23
CA SER A 22 3.47 8.30 -10.48
C SER A 22 2.36 7.52 -11.19
N LYS A 23 1.44 8.22 -11.85
CA LYS A 23 0.34 7.60 -12.62
C LYS A 23 0.85 6.87 -13.86
N ALA A 24 1.84 7.44 -14.56
CA ALA A 24 2.47 6.81 -15.71
C ALA A 24 3.32 5.59 -15.29
N THR A 25 4.04 5.69 -14.17
CA THR A 25 4.81 4.57 -13.62
C THR A 25 3.92 3.40 -13.19
N CYS A 26 2.72 3.68 -12.67
CA CYS A 26 1.78 2.63 -12.23
C CYS A 26 1.11 1.85 -13.39
N ALA A 27 1.09 2.41 -14.60
CA ALA A 27 0.50 1.75 -15.76
C ALA A 27 1.43 0.72 -16.41
N ASP A 28 2.66 0.56 -15.92
CA ASP A 28 3.62 -0.40 -16.46
C ASP A 28 3.19 -1.83 -16.11
N ALA A 29 2.71 -2.57 -17.12
CA ALA A 29 2.23 -3.93 -16.97
C ALA A 29 3.28 -4.90 -16.38
N ARG A 30 4.59 -4.57 -16.45
CA ARG A 30 5.66 -5.37 -15.86
C ARG A 30 5.58 -5.46 -14.34
N LEU A 31 4.99 -4.46 -13.69
CA LEU A 31 4.82 -4.42 -12.24
C LEU A 31 3.88 -5.52 -11.72
N LEU A 32 2.99 -6.03 -12.57
CA LEU A 32 2.06 -7.12 -12.23
C LEU A 32 2.46 -8.47 -12.85
N GLN A 33 3.60 -8.54 -13.57
CA GLN A 33 4.07 -9.81 -14.10
C GLN A 33 4.49 -10.75 -12.97
N ALA A 34 4.03 -12.00 -13.05
CA ALA A 34 4.30 -13.01 -12.02
C ALA A 34 5.80 -13.17 -11.73
N GLU A 35 6.64 -13.11 -12.75
CA GLU A 35 8.10 -13.22 -12.59
C GLU A 35 8.69 -12.01 -11.83
N THR A 36 8.22 -10.79 -12.13
CA THR A 36 8.62 -9.58 -11.40
C THR A 36 8.23 -9.67 -9.93
N LEU A 37 6.97 -9.99 -9.66
CA LEU A 37 6.44 -10.12 -8.30
C LEU A 37 7.20 -11.18 -7.50
N LYS A 38 7.45 -12.35 -8.10
CA LYS A 38 8.19 -13.45 -7.47
C LYS A 38 9.64 -13.07 -7.16
N LYS A 39 10.34 -12.40 -8.07
CA LYS A 39 11.70 -11.89 -7.83
C LYS A 39 11.76 -10.91 -6.67
N SER A 40 10.68 -10.19 -6.43
CA SER A 40 10.54 -9.23 -5.33
C SER A 40 9.99 -9.83 -4.04
N GLY A 41 9.84 -11.16 -3.97
CA GLY A 41 9.40 -11.86 -2.77
C GLY A 41 7.88 -11.91 -2.56
N ILE A 42 7.09 -11.44 -3.54
CA ILE A 42 5.63 -11.51 -3.50
C ILE A 42 5.19 -12.89 -4.04
N LEU A 43 4.70 -13.75 -3.15
CA LEU A 43 4.37 -15.14 -3.47
C LEU A 43 2.87 -15.42 -3.52
N LEU A 44 2.06 -14.62 -2.83
CA LEU A 44 0.61 -14.75 -2.83
C LEU A 44 -0.01 -13.98 -4.02
N PRO A 45 -1.19 -14.40 -4.51
CA PRO A 45 -1.93 -13.66 -5.52
C PRO A 45 -2.18 -12.20 -5.10
N VAL A 46 -1.83 -11.26 -5.98
CA VAL A 46 -2.15 -9.84 -5.82
C VAL A 46 -3.61 -9.63 -6.17
N PHE A 47 -4.43 -9.19 -5.22
CA PHE A 47 -5.82 -8.80 -5.50
C PHE A 47 -5.95 -7.28 -5.65
N LYS A 48 -5.01 -6.50 -5.10
CA LYS A 48 -5.00 -5.05 -5.25
C LYS A 48 -3.58 -4.50 -5.26
N HIS A 49 -3.35 -3.47 -6.06
CA HIS A 49 -2.09 -2.73 -6.07
C HIS A 49 -2.37 -1.22 -6.14
N TYR A 50 -1.49 -0.44 -5.53
CA TYR A 50 -1.51 1.01 -5.59
C TYR A 50 -0.10 1.51 -5.85
N CYS A 51 0.02 2.60 -6.60
CA CYS A 51 1.29 3.29 -6.74
C CYS A 51 1.17 4.74 -6.30
N TYR A 52 2.24 5.24 -5.72
CA TYR A 52 2.38 6.63 -5.35
C TYR A 52 3.83 7.05 -5.52
N GLY A 53 4.06 8.35 -5.60
CA GLY A 53 5.39 8.93 -5.58
C GLY A 53 5.48 10.05 -4.58
N ASP A 54 6.68 10.21 -4.03
CA ASP A 54 7.06 11.31 -3.15
C ASP A 54 8.45 11.83 -3.55
N GLN A 55 9.01 12.74 -2.75
CA GLN A 55 10.34 13.32 -3.02
C GLN A 55 11.47 12.29 -3.04
N SER A 56 11.27 11.11 -2.45
CA SER A 56 12.25 10.02 -2.35
C SER A 56 12.10 8.96 -3.45
N GLY A 57 11.08 9.06 -4.31
CA GLY A 57 10.93 8.22 -5.49
C GLY A 57 9.49 7.74 -5.73
N ASN A 58 9.38 6.64 -6.48
CA ASN A 58 8.11 5.99 -6.80
C ASN A 58 8.01 4.65 -6.05
N TYR A 59 6.78 4.28 -5.68
CA TYR A 59 6.50 3.09 -4.87
C TYR A 59 5.29 2.35 -5.39
N ALA A 60 5.26 1.06 -5.06
CA ALA A 60 4.11 0.19 -5.22
C ALA A 60 3.77 -0.46 -3.88
N LEU A 61 2.51 -0.36 -3.49
CA LEU A 61 1.91 -1.13 -2.40
C LEU A 61 1.11 -2.26 -3.01
N TYR A 62 1.50 -3.50 -2.74
CA TYR A 62 0.78 -4.70 -3.15
C TYR A 62 0.03 -5.28 -1.96
N LEU A 63 -1.25 -5.53 -2.16
CA LEU A 63 -2.07 -6.30 -1.24
C LEU A 63 -2.30 -7.67 -1.86
N THR A 64 -1.96 -8.71 -1.11
CA THR A 64 -2.05 -10.09 -1.58
C THR A 64 -2.87 -10.94 -0.63
N GLU A 65 -3.55 -11.93 -1.18
CA GLU A 65 -4.36 -12.84 -0.39
C GLU A 65 -4.34 -14.27 -0.93
N LYS A 66 -4.43 -15.22 -0.01
CA LYS A 66 -4.62 -16.64 -0.30
C LYS A 66 -6.05 -17.02 0.06
N GLN A 67 -6.87 -17.33 -0.93
CA GLN A 67 -8.24 -17.83 -0.73
C GLN A 67 -8.30 -19.34 -0.94
N ASP A 68 -8.16 -20.13 0.13
CA ASP A 68 -8.12 -21.59 0.07
C ASP A 68 -8.97 -22.30 1.14
N VAL A 69 -9.61 -21.57 2.04
CA VAL A 69 -10.56 -22.13 3.01
C VAL A 69 -11.94 -22.19 2.37
N LYS A 70 -12.53 -23.39 2.25
CA LYS A 70 -13.87 -23.55 1.69
C LYS A 70 -14.94 -23.27 2.74
N GLN A 71 -15.91 -22.42 2.42
CA GLN A 71 -17.12 -22.22 3.21
C GLN A 71 -18.33 -22.23 2.26
N GLY A 72 -19.03 -23.37 2.19
CA GLY A 72 -20.06 -23.57 1.17
C GLY A 72 -19.47 -23.55 -0.24
N GLU A 73 -20.01 -22.68 -1.10
CA GLU A 73 -19.49 -22.45 -2.46
C GLU A 73 -18.36 -21.42 -2.52
N ASP A 74 -18.16 -20.65 -1.45
CA ASP A 74 -17.16 -19.58 -1.37
C ASP A 74 -15.80 -20.07 -0.89
N LYS A 75 -14.75 -19.31 -1.24
CA LYS A 75 -13.40 -19.45 -0.70
C LYS A 75 -13.04 -18.23 0.13
N LEU A 76 -12.70 -18.45 1.39
CA LEU A 76 -12.30 -17.42 2.33
C LEU A 76 -10.77 -17.26 2.34
N SER A 77 -10.32 -16.03 2.64
CA SER A 77 -8.92 -15.71 2.79
C SER A 77 -8.34 -16.37 4.05
N SER A 78 -7.25 -17.14 3.90
CA SER A 78 -6.48 -17.74 5.00
C SER A 78 -5.20 -16.99 5.33
N ALA A 79 -4.70 -16.19 4.39
CA ALA A 79 -3.47 -15.42 4.57
C ALA A 79 -3.57 -14.14 3.75
N VAL A 80 -3.04 -13.07 4.33
CA VAL A 80 -2.94 -11.76 3.69
C VAL A 80 -1.56 -11.19 3.91
N GLU A 81 -1.06 -10.47 2.91
CA GLU A 81 0.19 -9.74 3.02
C GLU A 81 0.05 -8.36 2.37
N ALA A 82 0.71 -7.39 2.98
CA ALA A 82 0.91 -6.06 2.40
C ALA A 82 2.42 -5.87 2.18
N HIS A 83 2.80 -5.54 0.94
CA HIS A 83 4.19 -5.33 0.56
C HIS A 83 4.38 -3.92 0.03
N LEU A 84 5.26 -3.15 0.67
CA LEU A 84 5.69 -1.84 0.18
C LEU A 84 7.03 -1.99 -0.53
N LEU A 85 7.07 -1.63 -1.81
CA LEU A 85 8.27 -1.69 -2.64
C LEU A 85 8.58 -0.35 -3.26
N LYS A 86 9.87 -0.06 -3.41
CA LYS A 86 10.36 1.02 -4.25
C LYS A 86 10.41 0.56 -5.70
N ILE A 87 9.95 1.42 -6.60
CA ILE A 87 10.10 1.24 -8.05
C ILE A 87 11.39 1.95 -8.46
N GLU A 88 12.40 1.18 -8.82
CA GLU A 88 13.68 1.71 -9.23
C GLU A 88 13.63 2.27 -10.68
N THR A 89 14.67 3.01 -11.06
CA THR A 89 14.75 3.63 -12.40
C THR A 89 14.72 2.59 -13.52
N ASP A 90 15.31 1.41 -13.28
CA ASP A 90 15.30 0.26 -14.21
C ASP A 90 13.97 -0.54 -14.18
N LYS A 91 12.99 -0.06 -13.40
CA LYS A 91 11.68 -0.70 -13.14
C LYS A 91 11.77 -2.02 -12.36
N SER A 92 12.92 -2.31 -11.74
CA SER A 92 12.99 -3.33 -10.71
C SER A 92 12.26 -2.87 -9.44
N LEU A 93 11.92 -3.84 -8.60
CA LEU A 93 11.12 -3.65 -7.39
C LEU A 93 11.95 -4.06 -6.17
N SER A 94 12.32 -3.08 -5.35
CA SER A 94 13.09 -3.26 -4.12
C SER A 94 12.16 -3.28 -2.91
N SER A 95 12.23 -4.34 -2.09
CA SER A 95 11.41 -4.43 -0.88
C SER A 95 11.83 -3.40 0.17
N ILE A 96 10.86 -2.64 0.69
CA ILE A 96 11.06 -1.70 1.81
C ILE A 96 10.55 -2.34 3.10
N ALA A 97 9.32 -2.84 3.06
CA ALA A 97 8.65 -3.39 4.22
C ALA A 97 7.53 -4.34 3.78
N SER A 98 7.21 -5.29 4.65
CA SER A 98 6.10 -6.21 4.45
C SER A 98 5.43 -6.52 5.79
N ILE A 99 4.11 -6.63 5.77
CA ILE A 99 3.32 -7.15 6.87
C ILE A 99 2.63 -8.42 6.36
N ARG A 100 2.52 -9.42 7.23
CA ARG A 100 1.90 -10.70 6.93
C ARG A 100 1.02 -11.13 8.09
N ASP A 101 -0.18 -11.57 7.77
CA ASP A 101 -1.08 -12.19 8.73
C ASP A 101 -1.75 -13.45 8.18
N LYS A 102 -2.23 -14.31 9.07
CA LYS A 102 -2.87 -15.60 8.77
C LYS A 102 -4.10 -15.78 9.64
N ALA A 103 -5.20 -16.15 8.99
CA ALA A 103 -6.45 -16.48 9.67
C ALA A 103 -6.34 -17.87 10.29
N ASN A 104 -6.84 -18.05 11.50
CA ASN A 104 -7.27 -19.37 11.94
C ASN A 104 -8.64 -19.72 11.31
N ALA A 105 -9.10 -20.96 11.50
CA ALA A 105 -10.36 -21.44 10.89
C ALA A 105 -11.61 -20.64 11.32
N GLU A 106 -11.55 -19.95 12.46
CA GLU A 106 -12.66 -19.18 13.04
C GLU A 106 -12.67 -17.71 12.57
N GLU A 107 -11.55 -17.23 12.00
CA GLU A 107 -11.33 -15.83 11.60
C GLU A 107 -11.29 -15.61 10.07
N ALA A 108 -11.33 -16.69 9.29
CA ALA A 108 -11.30 -16.61 7.83
C ALA A 108 -12.56 -15.90 7.29
N GLY A 109 -12.41 -14.95 6.36
CA GLY A 109 -13.53 -14.29 5.67
C GLY A 109 -13.37 -12.79 5.44
N MET A 110 -14.47 -12.10 5.09
CA MET A 110 -14.47 -10.67 4.72
C MET A 110 -14.03 -9.75 5.87
N GLU A 111 -14.20 -10.20 7.12
CA GLU A 111 -13.71 -9.47 8.30
C GLU A 111 -12.20 -9.58 8.51
N PHE A 112 -11.51 -10.48 7.79
CA PHE A 112 -10.08 -10.74 7.96
C PHE A 112 -9.21 -9.53 7.61
N TRP A 113 -9.50 -8.87 6.48
CA TRP A 113 -8.83 -7.61 6.11
C TRP A 113 -9.20 -6.46 7.05
N SER A 114 -10.47 -6.34 7.46
CA SER A 114 -10.90 -5.23 8.32
C SER A 114 -10.45 -5.36 9.77
N LYS A 115 -10.19 -6.59 10.26
CA LYS A 115 -9.73 -6.84 11.64
C LYS A 115 -8.22 -6.70 11.82
N LEU A 116 -7.43 -6.98 10.78
CA LEU A 116 -5.96 -7.10 10.89
C LEU A 116 -5.18 -6.09 10.05
N THR A 117 -5.89 -5.32 9.23
CA THR A 117 -5.34 -4.14 8.58
C THR A 117 -6.24 -2.98 8.95
N GLU A 118 -6.00 -2.42 10.13
CA GLU A 118 -6.46 -1.05 10.33
C GLU A 118 -5.76 -0.19 9.28
N ILE A 119 -6.45 0.80 8.73
CA ILE A 119 -5.82 1.77 7.81
C ILE A 119 -4.57 2.39 8.47
N SER A 120 -4.54 2.46 9.81
CA SER A 120 -3.40 2.90 10.62
C SER A 120 -2.13 2.05 10.41
N ASP A 121 -2.23 0.74 10.14
CA ASP A 121 -1.07 -0.14 9.88
C ASP A 121 -0.47 0.12 8.49
N ILE A 122 -1.33 0.42 7.51
CA ILE A 122 -0.92 0.85 6.17
C ILE A 122 -0.35 2.28 6.24
N ASP A 123 -0.96 3.14 7.04
CA ASP A 123 -0.44 4.48 7.32
C ASP A 123 0.93 4.38 7.99
N LEU A 124 1.19 3.43 8.89
CA LEU A 124 2.52 3.20 9.47
C LEU A 124 3.59 2.86 8.42
N LEU A 125 3.25 2.02 7.43
CA LEU A 125 4.14 1.71 6.30
C LEU A 125 4.44 2.95 5.47
N VAL A 126 3.47 3.85 5.30
CA VAL A 126 3.60 5.08 4.50
C VAL A 126 4.21 6.25 5.30
N TYR A 127 3.95 6.33 6.61
CA TYR A 127 4.28 7.44 7.50
C TYR A 127 5.72 7.37 8.03
N ARG A 128 6.29 6.16 8.22
CA ARG A 128 7.72 6.00 8.54
C ARG A 128 8.69 6.60 7.51
N ARG A 129 8.20 7.04 6.34
CA ARG A 129 8.99 7.70 5.28
C ARG A 129 8.84 9.23 5.24
N ARG A 130 7.91 9.82 6.02
CA ARG A 130 7.73 11.28 6.10
C ARG A 130 8.56 11.94 7.21
N LEU A 131 9.29 11.17 8.02
CA LEU A 131 10.17 11.65 9.08
C LEU A 131 11.64 11.49 8.66
#